data_AF-A0A401LPX8-F1
#
_entry.id   AF-A0A401LPX8-F1
#
_cell.length_a   1.000
_cell.length_b   1.000
_cell.length_c   1.000
_cell.angle_alpha   90.00
_cell.angle_beta   90.00
_cell.angle_gamma   90.00
#
_symmetry.space_group_name_H-M   'P 1'
#
loop_
_entity.id
_entity.type
_entity.pdbx_description
1 polymer ?
#
loop_
_entity_poly.entity_id
_entity_poly.type
_entity_poly.pdbx_seq_one_letter_code
_entity_poly.pdbx_strand_id
1 'polypeptide(L)'
;MIKEKPFSGFGPHGFNTYYMHFQGEYLQEKGTIGDKQLADNNHYVYNEPLRWIVEYGILGLLLYIGILYIIFSYKEREIRSLSAKTICIAGLIWGFFSYPDQAFPILVIIVIALAEMSNRQKKYIIKQFSYNPILLKAVILIAIVGEGLLLIKMLRNQRELYQISQNTINKASEKMIKDLSHLESAMRNETVFWIYYCHTLDKYQKDTALLEKIINWERLHPSTHTYILKGDAFQRTGKLKDAEVAYWTAHNMVPSRQKARYKLALLYHRQGRIPEAVELANEILTEKVKVYGFETYEMHRELQRIFENQLKKYSLKE
;
A
#
# COMPACT_ATOMS: atom_id res chain seq x y z
N MET A 1 -3.91 13.00 7.98
CA MET A 1 -4.48 11.79 8.62
C MET A 1 -4.96 12.01 10.05
N ILE A 2 -4.11 11.90 11.11
CA ILE A 2 -4.59 11.93 12.52
C ILE A 2 -5.46 13.16 12.82
N LYS A 3 -5.04 14.34 12.35
CA LYS A 3 -5.80 15.60 12.53
C LYS A 3 -7.24 15.53 12.00
N GLU A 4 -7.50 14.76 10.95
CA GLU A 4 -8.82 14.69 10.32
C GLU A 4 -9.79 13.75 11.02
N LYS A 5 -9.29 12.61 11.52
CA LYS A 5 -10.11 11.60 12.21
C LYS A 5 -9.45 11.15 13.52
N PRO A 6 -9.27 12.05 14.50
CA PRO A 6 -8.52 11.74 15.73
C PRO A 6 -9.23 10.71 16.62
N PHE A 7 -10.57 10.67 16.59
CA PHE A 7 -11.36 9.79 17.46
C PHE A 7 -11.62 8.41 16.86
N SER A 8 -12.04 8.35 15.60
CA SER A 8 -12.43 7.10 14.93
C SER A 8 -11.32 6.45 14.11
N GLY A 9 -10.29 7.21 13.73
CA GLY A 9 -9.35 6.81 12.69
C GLY A 9 -10.01 6.61 11.33
N PHE A 10 -9.27 5.95 10.43
CA PHE A 10 -9.69 5.63 9.05
C PHE A 10 -10.21 4.19 8.88
N GLY A 11 -10.27 3.41 9.95
CA GLY A 11 -10.61 1.99 9.96
C GLY A 11 -9.42 1.07 9.63
N PRO A 12 -9.64 -0.25 9.64
CA PRO A 12 -8.62 -1.24 9.27
C PRO A 12 -8.04 -0.97 7.88
N HIS A 13 -6.71 -0.99 7.76
CA HIS A 13 -5.98 -0.66 6.52
C HIS A 13 -6.16 0.79 6.05
N GLY A 14 -6.70 1.68 6.89
CA GLY A 14 -6.91 3.08 6.55
C GLY A 14 -5.62 3.82 6.18
N PHE A 15 -4.48 3.44 6.77
CA PHE A 15 -3.19 3.97 6.33
C PHE A 15 -2.93 3.60 4.86
N ASN A 16 -3.03 2.32 4.51
CA ASN A 16 -2.74 1.83 3.15
C ASN A 16 -3.65 2.47 2.09
N THR A 17 -4.93 2.65 2.41
CA THR A 17 -5.92 3.21 1.47
C THR A 17 -5.74 4.71 1.23
N TYR A 18 -5.32 5.48 2.24
CA TYR A 18 -5.39 6.94 2.15
C TYR A 18 -4.03 7.65 2.23
N TYR A 19 -2.99 7.04 2.81
CA TYR A 19 -1.74 7.74 3.11
C TYR A 19 -1.08 8.36 1.87
N MET A 20 -1.06 7.65 0.75
CA MET A 20 -0.45 8.18 -0.48
C MET A 20 -1.13 9.46 -0.98
N HIS A 21 -2.43 9.61 -0.77
CA HIS A 21 -3.14 10.85 -1.09
C HIS A 21 -2.74 11.99 -0.16
N PHE A 22 -2.70 11.74 1.15
CA PHE A 22 -2.21 12.71 2.13
C PHE A 22 -0.76 13.13 1.89
N GLN A 23 0.10 12.17 1.53
CA GLN A 23 1.48 12.46 1.15
C GLN A 23 1.51 13.35 -0.09
N GLY A 24 0.69 13.05 -1.09
CA GLY A 24 0.60 13.87 -2.31
C GLY A 24 0.19 15.31 -2.05
N GLU A 25 -0.88 15.52 -1.28
CA GLU A 25 -1.35 16.85 -0.88
C GLU A 25 -0.30 17.61 -0.08
N TYR A 26 0.32 16.95 0.91
CA TYR A 26 1.41 17.55 1.70
C TYR A 26 2.59 17.99 0.82
N LEU A 27 3.06 17.11 -0.08
CA LEU A 27 4.20 17.40 -0.93
C LEU A 27 3.90 18.50 -1.95
N GLN A 28 2.66 18.60 -2.41
CA GLN A 28 2.22 19.65 -3.31
C GLN A 28 2.17 21.01 -2.60
N GLU A 29 1.57 21.09 -1.41
CA GLU A 29 1.32 22.36 -0.73
C GLU A 29 2.50 22.87 0.13
N LYS A 30 3.19 21.96 0.83
CA LYS A 30 4.08 22.30 1.95
C LYS A 30 5.42 21.56 1.94
N GLY A 31 5.56 20.53 1.09
CA GLY A 31 6.74 19.68 1.07
C GLY A 31 8.02 20.45 0.75
N THR A 32 9.03 20.28 1.59
CA THR A 32 10.37 20.81 1.33
C THR A 32 11.04 20.04 0.19
N ILE A 33 12.15 20.58 -0.35
CA ILE A 33 12.96 19.87 -1.35
C ILE A 33 13.43 18.49 -0.82
N GLY A 34 13.82 18.43 0.45
CA GLY A 34 14.23 17.19 1.11
C GLY A 34 13.08 16.18 1.20
N ASP A 35 11.88 16.62 1.58
CA ASP A 35 10.70 15.74 1.66
C ASP A 35 10.37 15.15 0.30
N LYS A 36 10.34 15.98 -0.75
CA LYS A 36 10.06 15.57 -2.13
C LYS A 36 11.08 14.55 -2.64
N GLN A 37 12.33 14.65 -2.21
CA GLN A 37 13.41 13.73 -2.58
C GLN A 37 13.34 12.40 -1.81
N LEU A 38 12.95 12.44 -0.53
CA LEU A 38 12.91 11.26 0.34
C LEU A 38 11.63 10.44 0.17
N ALA A 39 10.51 11.08 -0.13
CA ALA A 39 9.22 10.43 -0.33
C ALA A 39 9.30 9.24 -1.29
N ASP A 40 8.47 8.24 -1.03
CA ASP A 40 8.28 7.09 -1.89
C ASP A 40 6.86 6.51 -1.73
N ASN A 41 6.51 5.51 -2.52
CA ASN A 41 5.30 4.72 -2.31
C ASN A 41 5.43 3.99 -0.98
N ASN A 42 4.64 4.42 0.01
CA ASN A 42 4.67 3.84 1.34
C ASN A 42 3.29 3.34 1.76
N HIS A 43 3.25 2.06 2.14
CA HIS A 43 2.08 1.35 2.65
C HIS A 43 2.37 0.67 3.99
N TYR A 44 3.44 1.09 4.66
CA TYR A 44 3.78 0.65 6.00
C TYR A 44 3.97 1.86 6.90
N VAL A 45 3.35 1.79 8.08
CA VAL A 45 3.70 2.69 9.15
C VAL A 45 4.85 2.03 9.89
N TYR A 46 6.05 2.58 9.77
CA TYR A 46 7.23 2.14 10.53
C TYR A 46 7.17 2.62 12.00
N ASN A 47 5.95 2.62 12.56
CA ASN A 47 5.62 3.04 13.91
C ASN A 47 4.21 2.54 14.27
N GLU A 48 4.12 1.46 15.05
CA GLU A 48 2.87 0.82 15.44
C GLU A 48 1.93 1.75 16.24
N PRO A 49 2.39 2.50 17.27
CA PRO A 49 1.51 3.46 17.95
C PRO A 49 0.84 4.45 17.00
N LEU A 50 1.60 5.01 16.04
CA LEU A 50 1.05 5.92 15.04
C LEU A 50 0.05 5.21 14.12
N ARG A 51 0.32 3.97 13.72
CA ARG A 51 -0.64 3.18 12.92
C ARG A 51 -1.96 3.01 13.65
N TRP A 52 -1.91 2.59 14.91
CA TRP A 52 -3.10 2.37 15.72
C TRP A 52 -3.93 3.66 15.88
N ILE A 53 -3.29 4.83 16.02
CA ILE A 53 -3.99 6.12 16.02
C ILE A 53 -4.58 6.44 14.64
N VAL A 54 -3.84 6.23 13.56
CA VAL A 54 -4.34 6.51 12.20
C VAL A 54 -5.53 5.61 11.86
N GLU A 55 -5.46 4.32 12.16
CA GLU A 55 -6.49 3.34 11.80
C GLU A 55 -7.69 3.38 12.75
N TYR A 56 -7.47 3.51 14.06
CA TYR A 56 -8.53 3.36 15.08
C TYR A 56 -8.70 4.56 16.00
N GLY A 57 -7.97 5.65 15.76
CA GLY A 57 -8.05 6.87 16.55
C GLY A 57 -7.61 6.68 18.01
N ILE A 58 -8.20 7.48 18.90
CA ILE A 58 -7.91 7.44 20.33
C ILE A 58 -8.21 6.08 20.96
N LEU A 59 -9.21 5.35 20.46
CA LEU A 59 -9.55 4.02 20.96
C LEU A 59 -8.42 3.03 20.68
N GLY A 60 -7.81 3.10 19.49
CA GLY A 60 -6.61 2.32 19.18
C GLY A 60 -5.45 2.62 20.11
N LEU A 61 -5.21 3.90 20.38
CA LEU A 61 -4.15 4.31 21.30
C LEU A 61 -4.37 3.79 22.72
N LEU A 62 -5.61 3.87 23.22
CA LEU A 62 -5.97 3.36 24.56
C LEU A 62 -5.77 1.85 24.66
N LEU A 63 -6.12 1.09 23.61
CA LEU A 63 -5.87 -0.35 23.54
C LEU A 63 -4.36 -0.65 23.57
N TYR A 64 -3.57 0.10 22.80
CA TYR A 64 -2.11 -0.04 22.79
C TYR A 64 -1.50 0.25 24.17
N ILE A 65 -1.93 1.33 24.83
CA ILE A 65 -1.54 1.65 26.21
C ILE A 65 -1.96 0.54 27.19
N GLY A 66 -3.14 -0.06 26.99
CA GLY A 66 -3.59 -1.22 27.77
C GLY A 66 -2.64 -2.42 27.66
N ILE A 67 -2.15 -2.72 26.45
CA ILE A 67 -1.16 -3.79 26.22
C ILE A 67 0.15 -3.46 26.94
N LEU A 68 0.64 -2.22 26.83
CA LEU A 68 1.82 -1.75 27.58
C LEU A 68 1.61 -1.96 29.08
N TYR A 69 0.47 -1.52 29.62
CA TYR A 69 0.15 -1.67 31.03
C TYR A 69 0.18 -3.14 31.47
N ILE A 70 -0.40 -4.06 30.69
CA ILE A 70 -0.38 -5.51 30.99
C ILE A 70 1.06 -6.03 31.04
N ILE A 71 1.88 -5.71 30.03
CA ILE A 71 3.27 -6.18 29.94
C ILE A 71 4.10 -5.65 31.10
N PHE A 72 4.01 -4.35 31.40
CA PHE A 72 4.82 -3.74 32.46
C PHE A 72 4.34 -4.08 33.87
N SER A 73 3.03 -4.27 34.06
CA SER A 73 2.43 -4.70 35.33
C SER A 73 2.67 -6.18 35.65
N TYR A 74 3.27 -6.93 34.73
CA TYR A 74 3.68 -8.31 34.95
C TYR A 74 4.82 -8.41 35.98
N LYS A 75 4.56 -9.07 37.12
CA LYS A 75 5.44 -9.13 38.29
C LYS A 75 6.21 -10.45 38.46
N GLU A 76 5.83 -11.50 37.75
CA GLU A 76 6.49 -12.81 37.88
C GLU A 76 7.95 -12.74 37.41
N ARG A 77 8.84 -13.36 38.20
CA ARG A 77 10.31 -13.27 38.01
C ARG A 77 10.97 -14.59 37.63
N GLU A 78 10.20 -15.64 37.32
CA GLU A 78 10.77 -16.88 36.79
C GLU A 78 11.47 -16.62 35.44
N ILE A 79 12.50 -17.41 35.11
CA ILE A 79 13.27 -17.25 33.86
C ILE A 79 12.34 -17.24 32.64
N ARG A 80 11.37 -18.16 32.58
CA ARG A 80 10.41 -18.26 31.46
C ARG A 80 9.55 -17.00 31.33
N SER A 81 9.02 -16.53 32.46
CA SER A 81 8.23 -15.31 32.61
C SER A 81 9.01 -14.06 32.19
N LEU A 82 10.28 -13.96 32.59
CA LEU A 82 11.18 -12.87 32.20
C LEU A 82 11.52 -12.93 30.70
N SER A 83 11.77 -14.11 30.15
CA SER A 83 12.02 -14.29 28.72
C SER A 83 10.80 -13.86 27.88
N ALA A 84 9.59 -14.29 28.27
CA ALA A 84 8.36 -13.90 27.58
C ALA A 84 8.12 -12.39 27.65
N LYS A 85 8.31 -11.76 28.83
CA LYS A 85 8.22 -10.30 28.99
C LYS A 85 9.25 -9.57 28.13
N THR A 86 10.49 -10.06 28.07
CA THR A 86 11.57 -9.49 27.24
C THR A 86 11.22 -9.56 25.76
N ILE A 87 10.68 -10.68 25.27
CA ILE A 87 10.20 -10.81 23.89
C ILE A 87 9.13 -9.75 23.57
N CYS A 88 8.16 -9.56 24.46
CA CYS A 88 7.12 -8.55 24.26
C CYS A 88 7.70 -7.12 24.24
N ILE A 89 8.58 -6.79 25.19
CA ILE A 89 9.24 -5.47 25.25
C ILE A 89 10.09 -5.23 23.99
N ALA A 90 10.84 -6.23 23.54
CA ALA A 90 11.62 -6.14 22.31
C ALA A 90 10.71 -5.88 21.09
N GLY A 91 9.58 -6.60 20.99
CA GLY A 91 8.57 -6.36 19.96
C GLY A 91 8.00 -4.94 20.00
N LEU A 92 7.71 -4.41 21.19
CA LEU A 92 7.23 -3.04 21.36
C LEU A 92 8.26 -1.99 20.93
N ILE A 93 9.50 -2.13 21.40
CA ILE A 93 10.61 -1.23 21.02
C ILE A 93 10.80 -1.27 19.50
N TRP A 94 10.81 -2.46 18.92
CA TRP A 94 10.90 -2.62 17.47
C TRP A 94 9.72 -1.96 16.75
N GLY A 95 8.52 -2.05 17.31
CA GLY A 95 7.32 -1.40 16.80
C GLY A 95 7.39 0.13 16.74
N PHE A 96 8.28 0.80 17.45
CA PHE A 96 8.46 2.26 17.29
C PHE A 96 9.19 2.65 16.00
N PHE A 97 9.93 1.72 15.40
CA PHE A 97 10.81 1.98 14.26
C PHE A 97 10.55 1.03 13.07
N SER A 98 9.55 0.15 13.18
CA SER A 98 9.24 -0.91 12.22
C SER A 98 7.75 -1.29 12.29
N TYR A 99 7.39 -2.37 11.60
CA TYR A 99 6.02 -2.88 11.43
C TYR A 99 5.84 -4.34 11.89
N PRO A 100 6.28 -4.73 13.11
CA PRO A 100 6.21 -6.11 13.58
C PRO A 100 4.78 -6.70 13.59
N ASP A 101 3.74 -5.87 13.74
CA ASP A 101 2.34 -6.31 13.73
C ASP A 101 1.84 -6.69 12.32
N GLN A 102 2.61 -6.37 11.29
CA GLN A 102 2.30 -6.75 9.91
C GLN A 102 3.16 -7.93 9.42
N ALA A 103 4.08 -8.41 10.27
CA ALA A 103 4.94 -9.56 10.00
C ALA A 103 4.43 -10.78 10.77
N PHE A 104 3.73 -11.68 10.09
CA PHE A 104 3.07 -12.84 10.69
C PHE A 104 3.95 -13.66 11.66
N PRO A 105 5.20 -14.06 11.32
CA PRO A 105 6.03 -14.83 12.24
C PRO A 105 6.36 -14.10 13.55
N ILE A 106 6.56 -12.79 13.49
CA ILE A 106 6.84 -11.95 14.66
C ILE A 106 5.60 -11.88 15.55
N LEU A 107 4.44 -11.68 14.94
CA LEU A 107 3.15 -11.61 15.61
C LEU A 107 2.87 -12.92 16.38
N VAL A 108 3.13 -14.08 15.77
CA VAL A 108 3.00 -15.39 16.43
C VAL A 108 3.91 -15.50 17.66
N ILE A 109 5.18 -15.09 17.55
CA ILE A 109 6.13 -15.13 18.67
C ILE A 109 5.66 -14.25 19.83
N ILE A 110 5.21 -13.02 19.54
CA ILE A 110 4.69 -12.09 20.56
C ILE A 110 3.42 -12.65 21.22
N VAL A 111 2.50 -13.21 20.45
CA VAL A 111 1.26 -13.81 20.98
C VAL A 111 1.55 -15.02 21.88
N ILE A 112 2.51 -15.88 21.51
CA ILE A 112 2.94 -17.01 22.35
C ILE A 112 3.55 -16.49 23.66
N ALA A 113 4.37 -15.46 23.60
CA ALA A 113 4.96 -14.85 24.79
C ALA A 113 3.88 -14.25 25.72
N LEU A 114 2.91 -13.51 25.15
CA LEU A 114 1.76 -12.99 25.90
C LEU A 114 0.91 -14.12 26.51
N ALA A 115 0.71 -15.23 25.80
CA ALA A 115 -0.03 -16.39 26.30
C ALA A 115 0.68 -17.06 27.48
N GLU A 116 2.02 -17.22 27.43
CA GLU A 116 2.80 -17.75 28.56
C GLU A 116 2.72 -16.81 29.78
N MET A 117 2.83 -15.49 29.56
CA MET A 117 2.66 -14.51 30.64
C MET A 117 1.27 -14.64 31.28
N SER A 118 0.22 -14.71 30.47
CA SER A 118 -1.17 -14.85 30.91
C SER A 118 -1.40 -16.13 31.73
N ASN A 119 -0.87 -17.28 31.28
CA ASN A 119 -1.02 -18.56 31.97
C ASN A 119 -0.40 -18.54 33.40
N ARG A 120 0.64 -17.72 33.61
CA ARG A 120 1.34 -17.59 34.89
C ARG A 120 0.70 -16.56 35.83
N GLN A 121 -0.11 -15.63 35.31
CA GLN A 121 -0.65 -14.50 36.08
C GLN A 121 -2.07 -14.70 36.62
N LYS A 122 -2.53 -15.94 36.84
CA LYS A 122 -3.93 -16.30 37.16
C LYS A 122 -4.59 -15.55 38.33
N LYS A 123 -3.83 -14.83 39.16
CA LYS A 123 -4.31 -14.11 40.36
C LYS A 123 -4.32 -12.57 40.28
N TYR A 124 -3.66 -11.92 39.32
CA TYR A 124 -3.25 -10.51 39.53
C TYR A 124 -3.72 -9.43 38.54
N ILE A 125 -4.33 -9.75 37.39
CA ILE A 125 -4.74 -8.70 36.41
C ILE A 125 -6.20 -8.75 35.96
N ILE A 126 -6.82 -9.92 35.85
CA ILE A 126 -8.19 -10.04 35.36
C ILE A 126 -9.07 -10.54 36.49
N LYS A 127 -10.04 -9.72 36.91
CA LYS A 127 -11.13 -10.16 37.78
C LYS A 127 -11.75 -11.38 37.10
N GLN A 128 -11.72 -12.55 37.74
CA GLN A 128 -12.33 -13.76 37.18
C GLN A 128 -13.83 -13.50 37.04
N PHE A 129 -14.27 -13.18 35.82
CA PHE A 129 -15.69 -13.10 35.52
C PHE A 129 -16.26 -14.50 35.63
N SER A 130 -17.44 -14.64 36.26
CA SER A 130 -18.17 -15.90 36.23
C SER A 130 -18.68 -16.11 34.79
N TYR A 131 -18.03 -17.01 34.05
CA TYR A 131 -18.44 -17.40 32.70
C TYR A 131 -18.74 -18.90 32.65
N ASN A 132 -19.61 -19.30 31.72
CA ASN A 132 -19.84 -20.72 31.46
C ASN A 132 -18.67 -21.29 30.62
N PRO A 133 -17.82 -22.17 31.17
CA PRO A 133 -16.61 -22.64 30.49
C PRO A 133 -16.92 -23.49 29.27
N ILE A 134 -18.07 -24.16 29.23
CA ILE A 134 -18.51 -24.98 28.09
C ILE A 134 -18.87 -24.05 26.93
N LEU A 135 -19.66 -22.99 27.21
CA LEU A 135 -20.03 -22.00 26.21
C LEU A 135 -18.79 -21.30 25.62
N LEU A 136 -17.85 -20.88 26.47
CA LEU A 136 -16.62 -20.23 26.01
C LEU A 136 -15.79 -21.15 25.10
N LYS A 137 -15.61 -22.42 25.49
CA LYS A 137 -14.91 -23.41 24.66
C LYS A 137 -15.62 -23.65 23.33
N ALA A 138 -16.95 -23.71 23.33
CA ALA A 138 -17.74 -23.86 22.11
C ALA A 138 -17.58 -22.66 21.17
N VAL A 139 -17.65 -21.43 21.70
CA VAL A 139 -17.43 -20.19 20.92
C VAL A 139 -16.02 -20.17 20.32
N ILE A 140 -14.99 -20.51 21.10
CA ILE A 140 -13.61 -20.58 20.60
C ILE A 140 -13.48 -21.64 19.50
N LEU A 141 -14.07 -22.84 19.69
CA LEU A 141 -14.03 -23.90 18.68
C LEU A 141 -14.73 -23.47 17.38
N ILE A 142 -15.90 -22.83 17.48
CA ILE A 142 -16.63 -22.31 16.32
C ILE A 142 -15.79 -21.25 15.60
N ALA A 143 -15.12 -20.35 16.34
CA ALA A 143 -14.23 -19.35 15.74
C ALA A 143 -13.05 -20.00 15.01
N ILE A 144 -12.40 -21.00 15.60
CA ILE A 144 -11.27 -21.74 14.97
C ILE A 144 -11.74 -22.46 13.70
N VAL A 145 -12.89 -23.15 13.75
CA VAL A 145 -13.44 -23.85 12.59
C VAL A 145 -13.84 -22.85 11.49
N GLY A 146 -14.47 -21.73 11.87
CA GLY A 146 -14.83 -20.66 10.96
C GLY A 146 -13.62 -20.06 10.24
N GLU A 147 -12.58 -19.70 10.99
CA GLU A 147 -11.28 -19.25 10.46
C GLU A 147 -10.65 -20.30 9.54
N GLY A 148 -10.64 -21.56 9.96
CA GLY A 148 -10.12 -22.67 9.15
C GLY A 148 -10.82 -22.80 7.79
N LEU A 149 -12.16 -22.68 7.75
CA LEU A 149 -12.93 -22.71 6.52
C LEU A 149 -12.64 -21.49 5.62
N LEU A 150 -12.48 -20.31 6.21
CA LEU A 150 -12.08 -19.09 5.48
C LEU A 150 -10.69 -19.23 4.87
N LEU A 151 -9.72 -19.77 5.62
CA LEU A 151 -8.37 -20.04 5.15
C LEU A 151 -8.35 -21.06 4.01
N ILE A 152 -9.11 -22.15 4.11
CA ILE A 152 -9.23 -23.14 3.02
C ILE A 152 -9.79 -22.47 1.75
N LYS A 153 -10.83 -21.64 1.88
CA LYS A 153 -11.41 -20.90 0.77
C LYS A 153 -10.39 -19.94 0.15
N MET A 154 -9.67 -19.19 0.97
CA MET A 154 -8.62 -18.26 0.53
C MET A 154 -7.50 -19.01 -0.21
N LEU A 155 -7.00 -20.12 0.34
CA LEU A 155 -5.98 -20.96 -0.28
C LEU A 155 -6.44 -21.53 -1.63
N ARG A 156 -7.71 -21.93 -1.74
CA ARG A 156 -8.28 -22.41 -3.01
C ARG A 156 -8.26 -21.31 -4.07
N ASN A 157 -8.72 -20.10 -3.74
CA ASN A 157 -8.73 -18.97 -4.68
C ASN A 157 -7.31 -18.57 -5.10
N GLN A 158 -6.36 -18.56 -4.16
CA GLN A 158 -4.95 -18.26 -4.45
C GLN A 158 -4.32 -19.33 -5.36
N ARG A 159 -4.64 -20.61 -5.16
CA ARG A 159 -4.22 -21.69 -6.07
C ARG A 159 -4.81 -21.52 -7.47
N GLU A 160 -6.07 -21.14 -7.57
CA GLU A 160 -6.72 -20.88 -8.86
C GLU A 160 -6.09 -19.70 -9.59
N LEU A 161 -5.83 -18.58 -8.89
CA LEU A 161 -5.09 -17.44 -9.44
C LEU A 161 -3.69 -17.86 -9.92
N TYR A 162 -2.97 -18.66 -9.12
CA TYR A 162 -1.65 -19.17 -9.51
C TYR A 162 -1.73 -20.02 -10.78
N GLN A 163 -2.71 -20.91 -10.91
CA GLN A 163 -2.93 -21.72 -12.12
C GLN A 163 -3.27 -20.87 -13.33
N ILE A 164 -4.08 -19.81 -13.18
CA ILE A 164 -4.35 -18.86 -14.26
C ILE A 164 -3.04 -18.19 -14.67
N SER A 165 -2.22 -17.77 -13.70
CA SER A 165 -0.97 -17.03 -13.97
C SER A 165 0.10 -17.85 -14.68
N GLN A 166 0.22 -19.15 -14.39
CA GLN A 166 1.18 -20.02 -15.05
C GLN A 166 0.80 -20.36 -16.50
N ASN A 167 -0.48 -20.34 -16.83
CA ASN A 167 -0.98 -20.68 -18.16
C ASN A 167 -0.91 -19.53 -19.17
N THR A 168 -0.13 -18.47 -18.89
CA THR A 168 -0.07 -17.22 -19.69
C THR A 168 0.44 -17.43 -21.12
N ILE A 169 1.27 -18.46 -21.38
CA ILE A 169 1.92 -18.65 -22.70
C ILE A 169 0.97 -19.25 -23.75
N ASN A 170 0.00 -20.08 -23.33
CA ASN A 170 -0.80 -20.91 -24.25
C ASN A 170 -2.30 -20.58 -24.27
N LYS A 171 -2.74 -19.54 -23.55
CA LYS A 171 -4.17 -19.26 -23.33
C LYS A 171 -4.62 -18.01 -24.09
N ALA A 172 -5.73 -18.13 -24.81
CA ALA A 172 -6.39 -16.99 -25.43
C ALA A 172 -6.72 -15.93 -24.36
N SER A 173 -6.42 -14.66 -24.66
CA SER A 173 -6.56 -13.52 -23.74
C SER A 173 -7.97 -13.43 -23.13
N GLU A 174 -9.01 -13.71 -23.91
CA GLU A 174 -10.41 -13.68 -23.47
C GLU A 174 -10.74 -14.72 -22.40
N LYS A 175 -10.23 -15.95 -22.55
CA LYS A 175 -10.44 -17.01 -21.56
C LYS A 175 -9.79 -16.63 -20.23
N MET A 176 -8.59 -16.09 -20.28
CA MET A 176 -7.85 -15.65 -19.08
C MET A 176 -8.59 -14.53 -18.34
N ILE A 177 -9.07 -13.52 -19.06
CA ILE A 177 -9.83 -12.41 -18.47
C ILE A 177 -11.15 -12.91 -17.87
N LYS A 178 -11.83 -13.83 -18.55
CA LYS A 178 -13.04 -14.48 -18.03
C LYS A 178 -12.77 -15.23 -16.73
N ASP A 179 -11.71 -16.03 -16.68
CA ASP A 179 -11.35 -16.79 -15.48
C ASP A 179 -11.02 -15.85 -14.31
N LEU A 180 -10.32 -14.72 -14.56
CA LEU A 180 -10.08 -13.70 -13.55
C LEU A 180 -11.37 -13.02 -13.06
N SER A 181 -12.32 -12.76 -13.96
CA SER A 181 -13.60 -12.14 -13.58
C SER A 181 -14.41 -12.98 -12.57
N HIS A 182 -14.29 -14.31 -12.62
CA HIS A 182 -14.94 -15.21 -11.68
C HIS A 182 -14.36 -15.13 -10.25
N LEU A 183 -13.13 -14.62 -10.10
CA LEU A 183 -12.46 -14.47 -8.82
C LEU A 183 -12.72 -13.13 -8.12
N GLU A 184 -13.30 -12.13 -8.80
CA GLU A 184 -13.45 -10.75 -8.30
C GLU A 184 -14.11 -10.67 -6.91
N SER A 185 -15.26 -11.33 -6.75
CA SER A 185 -16.01 -11.32 -5.48
C SER A 185 -15.23 -12.03 -4.36
N ALA A 186 -14.60 -13.15 -4.71
CA ALA A 186 -13.90 -14.00 -3.76
C ALA A 186 -12.54 -13.42 -3.32
N MET A 187 -11.93 -12.58 -4.17
CA MET A 187 -10.62 -11.95 -3.97
C MET A 187 -10.71 -10.43 -3.83
N ARG A 188 -11.89 -9.90 -3.48
CA ARG A 188 -12.17 -8.45 -3.41
C ARG A 188 -11.18 -7.62 -2.59
N ASN A 189 -10.58 -8.22 -1.56
CA ASN A 189 -9.64 -7.57 -0.63
C ASN A 189 -8.18 -8.00 -0.86
N GLU A 190 -7.90 -8.78 -1.90
CA GLU A 190 -6.57 -9.28 -2.21
C GLU A 190 -5.84 -8.32 -3.16
N THR A 191 -4.90 -7.54 -2.63
CA THR A 191 -4.15 -6.55 -3.41
C THR A 191 -3.44 -7.17 -4.61
N VAL A 192 -2.79 -8.33 -4.42
CA VAL A 192 -2.02 -9.01 -5.48
C VAL A 192 -2.92 -9.43 -6.65
N PHE A 193 -4.16 -9.86 -6.37
CA PHE A 193 -5.13 -10.22 -7.40
C PHE A 193 -5.45 -9.02 -8.30
N TRP A 194 -5.77 -7.87 -7.70
CA TRP A 194 -6.14 -6.68 -8.49
C TRP A 194 -4.96 -6.09 -9.25
N ILE A 195 -3.76 -6.10 -8.68
CA ILE A 195 -2.52 -5.75 -9.40
C ILE A 195 -2.38 -6.63 -10.65
N TYR A 196 -2.45 -7.95 -10.46
CA TYR A 196 -2.29 -8.92 -11.54
C TYR A 196 -3.36 -8.76 -12.62
N TYR A 197 -4.62 -8.59 -12.19
CA TYR A 197 -5.74 -8.48 -13.10
C TYR A 197 -5.66 -7.19 -13.92
N CYS A 198 -5.38 -6.04 -13.29
CA CYS A 198 -5.22 -4.77 -14.00
C CYS A 198 -4.05 -4.81 -14.98
N HIS A 199 -2.92 -5.42 -14.59
CA HIS A 199 -1.80 -5.63 -15.51
C HIS A 199 -2.14 -6.53 -16.69
N THR A 200 -2.94 -7.57 -16.45
CA THR A 200 -3.42 -8.45 -17.52
C THR A 200 -4.31 -7.68 -18.51
N LEU A 201 -5.21 -6.84 -18.01
CA LEU A 201 -6.07 -6.00 -18.84
C LEU A 201 -5.26 -4.97 -19.64
N ASP A 202 -4.28 -4.32 -19.03
CA ASP A 202 -3.36 -3.38 -19.69
C ASP A 202 -2.54 -4.06 -20.80
N LYS A 203 -1.96 -5.23 -20.51
CA LYS A 203 -1.19 -6.03 -21.47
C LYS A 203 -2.01 -6.35 -22.72
N TYR A 204 -3.29 -6.67 -22.56
CA TYR A 204 -4.20 -6.98 -23.67
C TYR A 204 -5.00 -5.77 -24.16
N GLN A 205 -4.65 -4.55 -23.72
CA GLN A 205 -5.26 -3.27 -24.10
C GLN A 205 -6.79 -3.25 -23.95
N LYS A 206 -7.31 -3.89 -22.89
CA LYS A 206 -8.73 -3.88 -22.55
C LYS A 206 -9.04 -2.66 -21.67
N ASP A 207 -8.83 -1.47 -22.22
CA ASP A 207 -8.78 -0.21 -21.45
C ASP A 207 -10.09 0.14 -20.76
N THR A 208 -11.25 -0.15 -21.38
CA THR A 208 -12.55 0.10 -20.76
C THR A 208 -12.76 -0.74 -19.49
N ALA A 209 -12.45 -2.04 -19.57
CA ALA A 209 -12.49 -2.93 -18.42
C ALA A 209 -11.41 -2.57 -17.39
N LEU A 210 -10.21 -2.18 -17.82
CA LEU A 210 -9.16 -1.72 -16.93
C LEU A 210 -9.61 -0.52 -16.10
N LEU A 211 -10.19 0.50 -16.73
CA LEU A 211 -10.68 1.69 -16.03
C LEU A 211 -11.83 1.39 -15.06
N GLU A 212 -12.67 0.39 -15.36
CA GLU A 212 -13.69 -0.09 -14.43
C GLU A 212 -13.08 -0.79 -13.21
N LYS A 213 -12.09 -1.67 -13.42
CA LYS A 213 -11.55 -2.54 -12.36
C LYS A 213 -10.45 -1.89 -11.52
N ILE A 214 -9.70 -0.93 -12.07
CA ILE A 214 -8.55 -0.31 -11.40
C ILE A 214 -8.90 0.41 -10.10
N ILE A 215 -10.17 0.81 -9.92
CA ILE A 215 -10.67 1.39 -8.66
C ILE A 215 -10.46 0.46 -7.46
N ASN A 216 -10.45 -0.86 -7.67
CA ASN A 216 -10.23 -1.84 -6.61
C ASN A 216 -8.77 -1.87 -6.18
N TRP A 217 -7.84 -1.79 -7.14
CA TRP A 217 -6.42 -1.65 -6.85
C TRP A 217 -6.14 -0.30 -6.18
N GLU A 218 -6.69 0.79 -6.71
CA GLU A 218 -6.58 2.14 -6.14
C GLU A 218 -7.00 2.18 -4.67
N ARG A 219 -8.13 1.56 -4.32
CA ARG A 219 -8.61 1.48 -2.93
C ARG A 219 -7.69 0.70 -2.00
N LEU A 220 -7.10 -0.40 -2.47
CA LEU A 220 -6.32 -1.31 -1.64
C LEU A 220 -4.85 -0.89 -1.52
N HIS A 221 -4.30 -0.31 -2.58
CA HIS A 221 -2.88 -0.01 -2.72
C HIS A 221 -2.65 1.11 -3.74
N PRO A 222 -3.08 2.35 -3.43
CA PRO A 222 -2.82 3.50 -4.28
C PRO A 222 -1.32 3.72 -4.37
N SER A 223 -0.78 3.96 -5.56
CA SER A 223 0.64 4.18 -5.77
C SER A 223 0.87 4.98 -7.06
N THR A 224 2.07 5.53 -7.23
CA THR A 224 2.43 6.17 -8.50
C THR A 224 2.17 5.27 -9.71
N HIS A 225 2.41 3.97 -9.55
CA HIS A 225 2.26 2.99 -10.62
C HIS A 225 0.79 2.74 -10.96
N THR A 226 -0.07 2.63 -9.94
CA THR A 226 -1.53 2.52 -10.12
C THR A 226 -2.06 3.69 -10.94
N TYR A 227 -1.65 4.92 -10.61
CA TYR A 227 -2.11 6.12 -11.29
C TYR A 227 -1.50 6.32 -12.68
N ILE A 228 -0.24 5.92 -12.90
CA ILE A 228 0.36 5.91 -14.24
C ILE A 228 -0.38 4.93 -15.15
N LEU A 229 -0.68 3.72 -14.67
CA LEU A 229 -1.44 2.73 -15.44
C LEU A 229 -2.85 3.23 -15.79
N LYS A 230 -3.51 3.88 -14.82
CA LYS A 230 -4.81 4.54 -15.02
C LYS A 230 -4.73 5.65 -16.07
N GLY A 231 -3.69 6.49 -16.01
CA GLY A 231 -3.44 7.55 -16.98
C GLY A 231 -3.17 7.03 -18.39
N ASP A 232 -2.38 5.96 -18.51
CA ASP A 232 -2.09 5.31 -19.80
C ASP A 232 -3.39 4.77 -20.45
N ALA A 233 -4.27 4.15 -19.67
CA ALA A 233 -5.57 3.67 -20.13
C ALA A 233 -6.52 4.81 -20.54
N PHE A 234 -6.57 5.90 -19.76
CA PHE A 234 -7.32 7.10 -20.14
C PHE A 234 -6.80 7.73 -21.43
N GLN A 235 -5.48 7.79 -21.59
CA GLN A 235 -4.86 8.34 -22.79
C GLN A 235 -5.20 7.52 -24.05
N ARG A 236 -5.12 6.18 -23.97
CA ARG A 236 -5.49 5.29 -25.09
C ARG A 236 -6.97 5.35 -25.46
N THR A 237 -7.83 5.65 -24.49
CA THR A 237 -9.29 5.84 -24.71
C THR A 237 -9.67 7.27 -25.10
N GLY A 238 -8.69 8.16 -25.31
CA GLY A 238 -8.93 9.55 -25.73
C GLY A 238 -9.39 10.48 -24.61
N LYS A 239 -9.47 10.01 -23.36
CA LYS A 239 -9.84 10.80 -22.18
C LYS A 239 -8.64 11.59 -21.64
N LEU A 240 -8.14 12.52 -22.45
CA LEU A 240 -6.84 13.15 -22.21
C LEU A 240 -6.79 13.98 -20.90
N LYS A 241 -7.90 14.62 -20.52
CA LYS A 241 -7.99 15.38 -19.26
C LYS A 241 -7.87 14.45 -18.04
N ASP A 242 -8.54 13.30 -18.08
CA ASP A 242 -8.47 12.32 -17.00
C ASP A 242 -7.07 11.69 -16.91
N ALA A 243 -6.41 11.49 -18.06
CA ALA A 243 -5.03 11.03 -18.10
C ALA A 243 -4.06 12.02 -17.44
N GLU A 244 -4.20 13.32 -17.75
CA GLU A 244 -3.42 14.39 -17.14
C GLU A 244 -3.61 14.43 -15.61
N VAL A 245 -4.85 14.35 -15.12
CA VAL A 245 -5.15 14.28 -13.67
C VAL A 245 -4.49 13.06 -13.03
N ALA A 246 -4.57 11.90 -13.67
CA ALA A 246 -3.97 10.67 -13.13
C ALA A 246 -2.44 10.78 -13.06
N TYR A 247 -1.78 11.31 -14.09
CA TYR A 247 -0.33 11.50 -14.06
C TYR A 247 0.10 12.55 -13.02
N TRP A 248 -0.62 13.67 -12.88
CA TRP A 248 -0.33 14.63 -11.81
C TRP A 248 -0.53 14.03 -10.43
N THR A 249 -1.56 13.19 -10.24
CA THR A 249 -1.75 12.45 -8.99
C THR A 249 -0.54 11.57 -8.69
N ALA A 250 -0.05 10.81 -9.68
CA ALA A 250 1.15 10.00 -9.53
C ALA A 250 2.41 10.83 -9.21
N HIS A 251 2.58 11.98 -9.86
CA HIS A 251 3.71 12.87 -9.60
C HIS A 251 3.65 13.43 -8.17
N ASN A 252 2.50 13.95 -7.75
CA ASN A 252 2.35 14.56 -6.43
C ASN A 252 2.61 13.54 -5.31
N MET A 253 2.17 12.28 -5.50
CA MET A 253 2.45 11.18 -4.57
C MET A 253 3.94 10.96 -4.32
N VAL A 254 4.78 10.99 -5.36
CA VAL A 254 6.25 10.83 -5.25
C VAL A 254 6.95 11.69 -6.31
N PRO A 255 7.24 12.97 -6.00
CA PRO A 255 7.76 13.93 -6.99
C PRO A 255 9.09 13.55 -7.61
N SER A 256 9.94 12.84 -6.86
CA SER A 256 11.25 12.38 -7.36
C SER A 256 11.18 11.29 -8.44
N ARG A 257 10.01 10.68 -8.69
CA ARG A 257 9.83 9.66 -9.75
C ARG A 257 9.44 10.34 -11.05
N GLN A 258 10.35 10.32 -12.02
CA GLN A 258 10.21 11.07 -13.28
C GLN A 258 9.12 10.54 -14.22
N LYS A 259 8.74 9.26 -14.11
CA LYS A 259 7.85 8.57 -15.07
C LYS A 259 6.53 9.30 -15.31
N ALA A 260 5.89 9.80 -14.26
CA ALA A 260 4.63 10.53 -14.39
C ALA A 260 4.79 11.85 -15.17
N ARG A 261 5.84 12.64 -14.87
CA ARG A 261 6.14 13.89 -15.60
C ARG A 261 6.57 13.62 -17.05
N TYR A 262 7.32 12.54 -17.30
CA TYR A 262 7.65 12.11 -18.66
C TYR A 262 6.37 11.80 -19.46
N LYS A 263 5.41 11.09 -18.88
CA LYS A 263 4.10 10.82 -19.52
C LYS A 263 3.31 12.12 -19.78
N LEU A 264 3.35 13.07 -18.85
CA LEU A 264 2.76 14.41 -19.04
C LEU A 264 3.40 15.18 -20.20
N ALA A 265 4.74 15.21 -20.28
CA ALA A 265 5.45 15.87 -21.38
C ALA A 265 5.06 15.29 -22.75
N LEU A 266 4.96 13.95 -22.86
CA LEU A 266 4.49 13.30 -24.08
C LEU A 266 3.01 13.60 -24.38
N LEU A 267 2.17 13.65 -23.35
CA LEU A 267 0.75 14.00 -23.49
C LEU A 267 0.58 15.42 -24.03
N TYR A 268 1.28 16.39 -23.45
CA TYR A 268 1.27 17.80 -23.88
C TYR A 268 1.80 17.98 -25.28
N HIS A 269 2.89 17.28 -25.62
CA HIS A 269 3.41 17.29 -26.98
C HIS A 269 2.37 16.81 -28.01
N ARG A 270 1.66 15.71 -27.73
CA ARG A 270 0.59 15.20 -28.59
C ARG A 270 -0.61 16.15 -28.69
N GLN A 271 -0.88 16.94 -27.66
CA GLN A 271 -1.92 17.96 -27.65
C GLN A 271 -1.51 19.26 -28.36
N GLY A 272 -0.26 19.40 -28.79
CA GLY A 272 0.27 20.66 -29.36
C GLY A 272 0.60 21.73 -28.30
N ARG A 273 0.55 21.38 -27.01
CA ARG A 273 0.95 22.22 -25.87
C ARG A 273 2.48 22.21 -25.72
N ILE A 274 3.16 22.70 -26.76
CA ILE A 274 4.62 22.58 -26.89
C ILE A 274 5.37 23.31 -25.78
N PRO A 275 5.00 24.54 -25.36
CA PRO A 275 5.69 25.22 -24.27
C PRO A 275 5.72 24.40 -22.98
N GLU A 276 4.57 23.89 -22.53
CA GLU A 276 4.47 23.09 -21.30
C GLU A 276 5.18 21.75 -21.42
N ALA A 277 5.15 21.13 -22.61
CA ALA A 277 5.87 19.90 -22.87
C ALA A 277 7.40 20.06 -22.76
N VAL A 278 7.93 21.17 -23.29
CA VAL A 278 9.36 21.50 -23.27
C VAL A 278 9.82 21.85 -21.86
N GLU A 279 9.01 22.60 -21.11
CA GLU A 279 9.28 22.92 -19.70
C GLU A 279 9.45 21.65 -18.86
N LEU A 280 8.47 20.75 -18.89
CA LEU A 280 8.57 19.46 -18.20
C LEU A 280 9.75 18.61 -18.68
N ALA A 281 10.01 18.58 -20.00
CA ALA A 281 11.16 17.85 -20.53
C ALA A 281 12.49 18.41 -19.99
N ASN A 282 12.63 19.74 -19.94
CA ASN A 282 13.82 20.39 -19.41
C ASN A 282 14.00 20.09 -17.91
N GLU A 283 12.94 20.18 -17.12
CA GLU A 283 12.98 19.81 -15.69
C GLU A 283 13.47 18.37 -15.48
N ILE A 284 12.91 17.41 -16.23
CA ILE A 284 13.27 15.99 -16.11
C ILE A 284 14.74 15.73 -16.49
N LEU A 285 15.24 16.43 -17.51
CA LEU A 285 16.59 16.24 -18.03
C LEU A 285 17.67 16.92 -17.17
N THR A 286 17.30 17.98 -16.44
CA THR A 286 18.25 18.78 -15.64
C THR A 286 18.23 18.46 -14.16
N GLU A 287 17.16 17.84 -13.64
CA GLU A 287 17.07 17.53 -12.23
C GLU A 287 18.06 16.44 -11.78
N LYS A 288 18.46 16.52 -10.51
CA LYS A 288 19.28 15.49 -9.89
C LYS A 288 18.43 14.24 -9.63
N VAL A 289 18.60 13.23 -10.48
CA VAL A 289 17.88 11.96 -10.36
C VAL A 289 18.30 11.18 -9.10
N LYS A 290 17.33 10.73 -8.30
CA LYS A 290 17.54 9.89 -7.11
C LYS A 290 18.15 8.52 -7.44
N VAL A 291 17.60 7.85 -8.46
CA VAL A 291 18.06 6.55 -8.97
C VAL A 291 18.10 6.60 -10.49
N TYR A 292 19.29 6.54 -11.08
CA TYR A 292 19.46 6.53 -12.53
C TYR A 292 19.52 5.08 -13.05
N GLY A 293 18.35 4.53 -13.39
CA GLY A 293 18.21 3.18 -13.94
C GLY A 293 17.94 3.17 -15.45
N PHE A 294 17.71 1.99 -16.01
CA PHE A 294 17.38 1.81 -17.43
C PHE A 294 16.12 2.58 -17.84
N GLU A 295 15.06 2.57 -17.03
CA GLU A 295 13.83 3.32 -17.32
C GLU A 295 14.11 4.83 -17.41
N THR A 296 14.90 5.38 -16.48
CA THR A 296 15.31 6.79 -16.51
C THR A 296 16.09 7.11 -17.77
N TYR A 297 17.08 6.28 -18.10
CA TYR A 297 17.89 6.45 -19.31
C TYR A 297 17.03 6.47 -20.58
N GLU A 298 16.10 5.54 -20.73
CA GLU A 298 15.19 5.48 -21.88
C GLU A 298 14.31 6.73 -21.99
N MET A 299 13.74 7.19 -20.86
CA MET A 299 12.95 8.43 -20.81
C MET A 299 13.80 9.64 -21.22
N HIS A 300 15.01 9.77 -20.69
CA HIS A 300 15.91 10.89 -21.00
C HIS A 300 16.29 10.89 -22.49
N ARG A 301 16.69 9.75 -23.03
CA ARG A 301 17.03 9.59 -24.44
C ARG A 301 15.85 9.97 -25.34
N GLU A 302 14.64 9.53 -24.99
CA GLU A 302 13.46 9.83 -25.77
C GLU A 302 13.06 11.31 -25.72
N LEU A 303 13.09 11.93 -24.53
CA LEU A 303 12.82 13.36 -24.38
C LEU A 303 13.83 14.21 -25.17
N GLN A 304 15.12 13.88 -25.07
CA GLN A 304 16.17 14.54 -25.86
C GLN A 304 15.91 14.43 -27.35
N ARG A 305 15.50 13.25 -27.84
CA ARG A 305 15.17 13.03 -29.25
C ARG A 305 13.95 13.80 -29.71
N ILE A 306 12.89 13.86 -28.89
CA ILE A 306 11.62 14.52 -29.25
C ILE A 306 11.76 16.05 -29.22
N PHE A 307 12.48 16.57 -28.23
CA PHE A 307 12.56 18.00 -27.95
C PHE A 307 13.91 18.63 -28.33
N GLU A 308 14.76 17.96 -29.11
CA GLU A 308 16.13 18.40 -29.43
C GLU A 308 16.19 19.87 -29.91
N ASN A 309 15.34 20.22 -30.87
CA ASN A 309 15.32 21.56 -31.46
C ASN A 309 14.77 22.62 -30.50
N GLN A 310 13.81 22.24 -29.67
CA GLN A 310 13.17 23.12 -28.70
C GLN A 310 14.10 23.38 -27.53
N LEU A 311 14.78 22.36 -27.00
CA LEU A 311 15.71 22.46 -25.89
C LEU A 311 16.94 23.32 -26.25
N LYS A 312 17.48 23.19 -27.46
CA LYS A 312 18.58 24.07 -27.96
C LYS A 312 18.19 25.55 -27.97
N LYS A 313 16.91 25.87 -28.19
CA LYS A 313 16.40 27.25 -28.18
C LYS A 313 16.01 27.70 -26.77
N TYR A 314 15.61 26.76 -25.92
CA TYR A 314 15.23 27.00 -24.52
C TYR A 314 16.46 27.40 -23.70
N SER A 315 17.58 26.69 -23.86
CA SER A 315 18.85 26.97 -23.17
C SER A 315 19.55 28.27 -23.59
N LEU A 316 19.06 28.96 -24.63
CA LEU A 316 19.56 30.27 -25.07
C LEU A 316 18.76 31.44 -24.49
N LYS A 317 17.65 31.17 -23.79
CA LYS A 317 16.75 32.19 -23.23
C LYS A 317 16.85 32.36 -21.71
N GLU A 318 17.50 31.44 -21.02
CA GLU A 318 17.87 31.53 -19.59
C GLU A 318 19.27 32.13 -19.44
#